data_AF-A0A8D8B1A6-F1
#
_entry.id   AF-A0A8D8B1A6-F1
#
_cell.length_a   1.000
_cell.length_b   1.000
_cell.length_c   1.000
_cell.angle_alpha   90.00
_cell.angle_beta   90.00
_cell.angle_gamma   90.00
#
_symmetry.space_group_name_H-M   'P 1'
#
loop_
_entity.id
_entity.type
_entity.pdbx_description
1 polymer ?
#
loop_
_entity_poly.entity_id
_entity_poly.type
_entity_poly.pdbx_seq_one_letter_code
_entity_poly.pdbx_strand_id
1 'polypeptide(L)'
;MPTTWTLLTERSRWWFQRRLCIALKVLCKAILCRIKSKIDESLRRQRTGFRSDRSCVDHIVTLRELPRISKSFHLVFVDYEKAFDRLNRGNLWNPLGRKGVPEKIIKR
;
A
#
# COMPACT_ATOMS: atom_id res chain seq x y z
N MET A 1 -37.15 -6.71 -26.64
CA MET A 1 -36.18 -5.66 -26.25
C MET A 1 -36.02 -5.67 -24.74
N PRO A 2 -34.94 -6.24 -24.18
CA PRO A 2 -34.63 -6.13 -22.76
C PRO A 2 -33.78 -4.89 -22.51
N THR A 3 -34.13 -4.15 -21.46
CA THR A 3 -33.52 -2.89 -21.04
C THR A 3 -32.09 -3.09 -20.51
N THR A 4 -31.22 -2.17 -20.89
CA THR A 4 -29.74 -2.16 -20.70
C THR A 4 -29.25 -2.00 -19.26
N TRP A 5 -30.11 -2.18 -18.25
CA TRP A 5 -29.80 -1.88 -16.84
C TRP A 5 -29.49 -3.12 -15.97
N THR A 6 -29.60 -4.33 -16.49
CA THR A 6 -29.28 -5.57 -15.74
C THR A 6 -27.80 -5.97 -15.77
N LEU A 7 -26.95 -5.31 -16.58
CA LEU A 7 -25.52 -5.63 -16.70
C LEU A 7 -24.59 -4.78 -15.81
N LEU A 8 -25.11 -3.74 -15.14
CA LEU A 8 -24.30 -2.83 -14.30
C LEU A 8 -24.27 -3.20 -12.81
N THR A 9 -25.06 -4.18 -12.37
CA THR A 9 -25.11 -4.64 -10.97
C THR A 9 -24.04 -5.69 -10.62
N GLU A 10 -23.25 -6.18 -11.58
CA GLU A 10 -22.19 -7.18 -11.30
C GLU A 10 -20.83 -6.58 -10.92
N ARG A 11 -20.65 -5.25 -11.04
CA ARG A 11 -19.36 -4.58 -10.78
C ARG A 11 -19.06 -4.31 -9.31
N SER A 12 -19.98 -4.62 -8.40
CA SER A 12 -19.86 -4.41 -6.95
C SER A 12 -19.15 -5.55 -6.20
N ARG A 13 -18.73 -6.63 -6.88
CA ARG A 13 -18.03 -7.80 -6.27
C ARG A 13 -16.53 -7.62 -5.99
N TRP A 14 -15.93 -6.45 -6.25
CA TRP A 14 -14.48 -6.26 -6.17
C TRP A 14 -13.96 -5.65 -4.86
N TRP A 15 -14.84 -5.25 -3.93
CA TRP A 15 -14.46 -4.69 -2.63
C TRP A 15 -14.23 -5.82 -1.62
N PHE A 16 -13.14 -6.57 -1.76
CA PHE A 16 -12.79 -7.65 -0.82
C PHE A 16 -12.23 -7.08 0.50
N GLN A 17 -13.03 -6.31 1.24
CA GLN A 17 -12.67 -5.88 2.58
C GLN A 17 -12.91 -7.04 3.55
N ARG A 18 -11.87 -7.87 3.80
CA ARG A 18 -11.94 -8.89 4.86
C ARG A 18 -12.21 -8.21 6.21
N ARG A 19 -13.40 -8.41 6.74
CA ARG A 19 -13.83 -7.82 8.01
C ARG A 19 -13.32 -8.69 9.16
N LEU A 20 -12.21 -8.31 9.79
CA LEU A 20 -11.73 -8.95 11.03
C LEU A 20 -12.65 -8.58 12.21
N CYS A 21 -12.71 -9.43 13.23
CA CYS A 21 -13.38 -9.09 14.49
C CYS A 21 -12.68 -7.90 15.18
N ILE A 22 -13.39 -7.21 16.08
CA ILE A 22 -12.90 -5.98 16.73
C ILE A 22 -11.60 -6.25 17.50
N ALA A 23 -11.54 -7.34 18.27
CA ALA A 23 -10.35 -7.72 19.04
C ALA A 23 -9.12 -7.89 18.14
N LEU A 24 -9.27 -8.56 17.00
CA LEU A 24 -8.17 -8.74 16.05
C LEU A 24 -7.76 -7.43 15.38
N LYS A 25 -8.69 -6.51 15.09
CA LYS A 25 -8.32 -5.18 14.55
C LYS A 25 -7.48 -4.39 15.54
N VAL A 26 -7.84 -4.43 16.83
CA VAL A 26 -7.07 -3.77 17.89
C VAL A 26 -5.67 -4.37 17.97
N LEU A 27 -5.55 -5.70 17.95
CA LEU A 27 -4.26 -6.39 17.95
C LEU A 27 -3.42 -6.05 16.70
N CYS A 28 -4.01 -6.11 15.51
CA CYS A 28 -3.34 -5.76 14.26
C CYS A 28 -2.86 -4.31 14.27
N LYS A 29 -3.65 -3.37 14.82
CA LYS A 29 -3.26 -1.98 14.96
C LYS A 29 -2.09 -1.81 15.92
N ALA A 30 -2.10 -2.51 17.05
CA ALA A 30 -1.01 -2.48 18.02
C ALA A 30 0.31 -3.01 17.42
N ILE A 31 0.24 -4.12 16.67
CA ILE A 31 1.39 -4.68 15.95
C ILE A 31 1.88 -3.69 14.88
N LEU A 32 0.96 -3.12 14.08
CA LEU A 32 1.29 -2.15 13.05
C LEU A 32 2.01 -0.94 13.62
N CYS A 33 1.56 -0.38 14.75
CA CYS A 33 2.22 0.76 15.39
C CYS A 33 3.66 0.44 15.81
N ARG A 34 3.95 -0.78 16.28
CA ARG A 34 5.30 -1.20 16.66
C ARG A 34 6.24 -1.37 15.46
N ILE A 35 5.69 -1.85 14.34
CA ILE A 35 6.45 -2.05 13.10
C ILE A 35 6.68 -0.71 12.38
N LYS A 36 5.67 0.15 12.37
CA LYS A 36 5.64 1.39 11.60
C LYS A 36 6.82 2.30 11.93
N SER A 37 7.13 2.50 13.22
CA SER A 37 8.24 3.37 13.63
C SER A 37 9.58 2.91 13.04
N LYS A 38 9.85 1.59 13.05
CA LYS A 38 11.08 1.02 12.51
C LYS A 38 11.14 1.07 10.98
N ILE A 39 10.02 0.79 10.31
CA ILE A 39 9.98 0.77 8.85
C ILE A 39 10.03 2.18 8.26
N ASP A 40 9.33 3.15 8.87
CA ASP A 40 9.25 4.52 8.34
C ASP A 40 10.63 5.18 8.23
N GLU A 41 11.52 4.98 9.22
CA GLU A 41 12.89 5.47 9.17
C GLU A 41 13.70 4.88 8.00
N SER A 42 13.45 3.60 7.66
CA SER A 42 14.19 2.88 6.63
C SER A 42 13.59 3.03 5.21
N LEU A 43 12.41 3.65 5.07
CA LEU A 43 11.75 3.85 3.79
C LEU A 43 12.29 5.10 3.07
N ARG A 44 12.54 4.95 1.76
CA ARG A 44 12.96 6.06 0.88
C ARG A 44 12.00 7.24 0.97
N ARG A 45 12.55 8.45 0.88
CA ARG A 45 11.78 9.72 0.92
C ARG A 45 10.79 9.86 -0.24
N GLN A 46 10.96 9.14 -1.34
CA GLN A 46 10.03 9.19 -2.47
C GLN A 46 8.75 8.38 -2.22
N ARG A 47 8.72 7.47 -1.23
CA ARG A 47 7.49 6.70 -0.92
C ARG A 47 6.58 7.52 0.00
N THR A 48 5.32 7.69 -0.39
CA THR A 48 4.30 8.49 0.33
C THR A 48 3.11 7.66 0.80
N GLY A 49 2.74 6.61 0.06
CA GLY A 49 1.62 5.75 0.43
C GLY A 49 1.78 5.07 1.80
N PHE A 50 0.69 5.04 2.58
CA PHE A 50 0.59 4.41 3.90
C PHE A 50 1.55 4.95 4.99
N ARG A 51 2.12 6.14 4.79
CA ARG A 51 2.97 6.82 5.79
C ARG A 51 2.20 7.93 6.50
N SER A 52 2.59 8.25 7.74
CA SER A 52 2.10 9.49 8.37
C SER A 52 2.71 10.70 7.67
N ASP A 53 1.95 11.78 7.65
CA ASP A 53 2.40 13.11 7.20
C ASP A 53 2.84 13.16 5.73
N ARG A 54 2.39 12.19 4.92
CA ARG A 54 2.65 12.12 3.48
C ARG A 54 1.41 11.71 2.74
N SER A 55 1.17 12.37 1.62
CA SER A 55 -0.01 12.16 0.80
C SER A 55 0.36 11.96 -0.66
N CYS A 56 -0.57 11.40 -1.44
CA CYS A 56 -0.50 11.41 -2.89
C CYS A 56 -0.48 12.85 -3.44
N VAL A 57 -0.95 13.83 -2.66
CA VAL A 57 -0.90 15.25 -3.02
C VAL A 57 0.53 15.73 -3.26
N ASP A 58 1.49 15.31 -2.43
CA ASP A 58 2.90 15.71 -2.57
C ASP A 58 3.48 15.23 -3.92
N HIS A 59 3.10 14.02 -4.33
CA HIS A 59 3.48 13.46 -5.63
C HIS A 59 2.81 14.17 -6.79
N ILE A 60 1.53 14.50 -6.68
CA ILE A 60 0.81 15.24 -7.72
C ILE A 60 1.43 16.62 -7.93
N VAL A 61 1.75 17.34 -6.84
CA VAL A 61 2.44 18.63 -6.91
C VAL A 61 3.80 18.46 -7.58
N THR A 62 4.60 17.48 -7.16
CA THR A 62 5.91 17.20 -7.75
C THR A 62 5.80 16.92 -9.26
N LEU A 63 4.84 16.09 -9.67
CA LEU A 63 4.60 15.76 -11.08
C LEU A 63 4.16 16.98 -11.90
N ARG A 64 3.41 17.92 -11.30
CA ARG A 64 3.00 19.18 -11.95
C ARG A 64 4.16 20.15 -12.14
N GLU A 65 5.16 20.12 -11.28
CA GLU A 65 6.36 20.96 -11.40
C GLU A 65 7.41 20.39 -12.39
N LEU A 66 7.38 19.09 -12.68
CA LEU A 66 8.35 18.45 -13.61
C LEU A 66 8.47 19.13 -15.00
N PRO A 67 7.37 19.52 -15.69
CA PRO A 67 7.46 20.21 -16.99
C PRO A 67 8.13 21.58 -16.94
N ARG A 68 8.16 22.22 -15.76
CA ARG A 68 8.83 23.51 -15.57
C ARG A 68 10.34 23.35 -15.43
N ILE A 69 10.79 22.19 -14.94
CA ILE A 69 12.19 21.87 -14.69
C ILE A 69 12.83 21.22 -15.92
N SER A 70 12.12 20.31 -16.58
CA SER A 70 12.61 19.64 -17.79
C SER A 70 11.60 19.74 -18.92
N LYS A 71 12.07 20.17 -20.10
CA LYS A 71 11.28 20.24 -21.33
C LYS A 71 10.96 18.87 -21.93
N SER A 72 11.69 17.83 -21.53
CA SER A 72 11.52 16.45 -22.01
C SER A 72 11.67 15.47 -20.85
N PHE A 73 10.60 14.75 -20.54
CA PHE A 73 10.60 13.68 -19.55
C PHE A 73 9.61 12.59 -19.97
N HIS A 74 9.87 11.37 -19.54
CA HIS A 74 8.97 10.23 -19.74
C HIS A 74 8.42 9.76 -18.40
N LEU A 75 7.14 9.44 -18.36
CA LEU A 75 6.48 8.87 -17.18
C LEU A 75 6.11 7.42 -17.48
N VAL A 76 6.42 6.53 -16.53
CA VAL A 76 6.02 5.12 -16.57
C VAL A 76 5.13 4.86 -15.37
N PHE A 77 3.89 4.45 -15.64
CA PHE A 77 2.95 4.04 -14.61
C PHE A 77 3.01 2.52 -14.46
N VAL A 78 3.38 2.06 -13.26
CA VAL A 78 3.42 0.64 -12.91
C VAL A 78 2.39 0.40 -11.81
N ASP A 79 1.43 -0.48 -12.09
CA ASP A 79 0.44 -0.93 -11.10
C ASP A 79 0.55 -2.44 -10.90
N TYR A 80 0.34 -2.90 -9.67
CA TYR A 80 0.44 -4.31 -9.31
C TYR A 80 -0.95 -4.91 -9.15
N GLU A 81 -1.29 -5.88 -9.99
CA GLU A 81 -2.54 -6.62 -9.86
C GLU A 81 -2.58 -7.43 -8.54
N LYS A 82 -3.54 -7.11 -7.67
CA LYS A 82 -3.78 -7.81 -6.38
C LYS A 82 -2.50 -7.99 -5.55
N ALA A 83 -1.81 -6.88 -5.30
CA ALA A 83 -0.51 -6.85 -4.61
C ALA A 83 -0.47 -7.68 -3.31
N PHE A 84 -1.54 -7.69 -2.50
CA PHE A 84 -1.57 -8.45 -1.25
C PHE A 84 -1.82 -9.96 -1.43
N ASP A 85 -2.56 -10.35 -2.47
CA ASP A 85 -2.89 -11.76 -2.73
C ASP A 85 -1.72 -12.51 -3.37
N ARG A 86 -0.90 -11.81 -4.18
CA ARG A 86 0.26 -12.39 -4.89
C ARG A 86 1.56 -12.39 -4.08
N LEU A 87 1.57 -11.79 -2.89
CA LEU A 87 2.77 -11.76 -2.05
C LEU A 87 3.06 -13.13 -1.43
N ASN A 88 4.25 -13.68 -1.73
CA ASN A 88 4.75 -14.86 -1.03
C ASN A 88 5.13 -14.47 0.42
N ARG A 89 4.33 -14.96 1.39
CA ARG A 89 4.50 -14.66 2.81
C ARG A 89 5.83 -15.18 3.37
N GLY A 90 6.33 -16.31 2.89
CA GLY A 90 7.63 -16.85 3.32
C GLY A 90 8.79 -15.92 2.97
N ASN A 91 8.69 -15.24 1.82
CA ASN A 91 9.72 -14.30 1.36
C ASN A 91 9.58 -12.90 1.97
N LEU A 92 8.49 -12.60 2.67
CA LEU A 92 8.24 -11.28 3.26
C LEU A 92 9.04 -11.04 4.54
N TRP A 93 9.33 -12.11 5.29
CA TRP A 93 10.02 -12.06 6.58
C TRP A 93 11.45 -11.55 6.46
N ASN A 94 12.19 -12.01 5.45
CA ASN A 94 13.59 -11.63 5.22
C ASN A 94 13.77 -10.11 5.00
N PRO A 95 13.00 -9.46 4.10
CA PRO A 95 12.98 -8.00 3.98
C PRO A 95 12.60 -7.28 5.28
N LEU A 96 11.62 -7.78 6.04
CA LEU A 96 11.19 -7.13 7.29
C LEU A 96 12.30 -7.16 8.36
N GLY A 97 13.02 -8.28 8.48
CA GLY A 97 14.17 -8.38 9.37
C GLY A 97 15.27 -7.39 9.00
N ARG A 98 15.62 -7.28 7.70
CA ARG A 98 16.58 -6.27 7.21
C ARG A 98 16.12 -4.82 7.46
N LYS A 99 14.83 -4.59 7.62
CA LYS A 99 14.25 -3.27 7.94
C LYS A 99 14.16 -2.99 9.44
N GLY A 100 14.74 -3.85 10.29
CA GLY A 100 14.86 -3.62 11.73
C GLY A 100 13.60 -4.00 12.51
N VAL A 101 12.69 -4.80 11.91
CA VAL A 101 11.55 -5.34 12.65
C VAL A 101 12.04 -6.44 13.60
N PRO A 102 11.66 -6.41 14.89
CA PRO A 102 12.14 -7.38 15.88
C PRO A 102 11.80 -8.83 15.51
N GLU A 103 12.74 -9.75 15.74
CA GLU A 103 12.52 -11.18 15.46
C GLU A 103 11.33 -11.77 16.21
N LYS A 104 10.99 -11.25 17.39
CA LYS A 104 9.79 -11.68 18.16
C LYS A 104 8.47 -11.51 17.38
N ILE A 105 8.43 -10.63 16.38
CA ILE A 105 7.26 -10.40 15.51
C ILE A 105 7.35 -11.24 14.23
N ILE A 106 8.57 -11.59 13.80
CA ILE A 106 8.86 -12.25 12.52
C ILE A 106 8.94 -13.77 12.68
N LYS A 107 9.68 -14.24 13.69
CA LYS A 107 9.88 -15.65 13.99
C LYS A 107 8.67 -16.17 14.76
N ARG A 108 8.22 -17.35 14.33
CA ARG A 108 7.10 -18.09 14.90
C ARG A 108 7.57 -19.03 15.98
#